data_AF-A0A261UC21-F1
#
_entry.id   AF-A0A261UC21-F1
#
_cell.length_a   1.000
_cell.length_b   1.000
_cell.length_c   1.000
_cell.angle_alpha   90.00
_cell.angle_beta   90.00
_cell.angle_gamma   90.00
#
_symmetry.space_group_name_H-M   'P 1'
#
loop_
_entity.id
_entity.type
_entity.pdbx_description
1 polymer ?
#
loop_
_entity_poly.entity_id
_entity_poly.type
_entity_poly.pdbx_seq_one_letter_code
_entity_poly.pdbx_strand_id
1 'polypeptide(L)'
;MRDTESFEYRGHRVTIEIRQPSAESDTGVYMTTIMVAGPAADGSFAPPEYLCKRSQYVFLDDAAAREAAVTRAKAYIDDRLAR
;
A
#
# COMPACT_ATOMS: atom_id res chain seq x y z
N MET A 1 -11.88 -11.08 -5.26
CA MET A 1 -11.05 -10.90 -4.04
C MET A 1 -10.81 -9.42 -3.86
N ARG A 2 -11.06 -8.89 -2.66
CA ARG A 2 -10.73 -7.51 -2.29
C ARG A 2 -9.68 -7.66 -1.19
N ASP A 3 -8.42 -7.75 -1.59
CA ASP A 3 -7.32 -7.93 -0.65
C ASP A 3 -6.91 -6.55 -0.14
N THR A 4 -7.67 -6.10 0.86
CA THR A 4 -7.28 -4.99 1.71
C THR A 4 -6.54 -5.58 2.89
N GLU A 5 -5.26 -5.25 3.02
CA GLU A 5 -4.44 -5.60 4.17
C GLU A 5 -4.08 -4.33 4.95
N SER A 6 -3.95 -4.46 6.26
CA SER A 6 -3.37 -3.41 7.10
C SER A 6 -2.33 -4.02 8.03
N PHE A 7 -1.20 -3.34 8.17
CA PHE A 7 -0.14 -3.72 9.09
C PHE A 7 0.51 -2.46 9.68
N GLU A 8 1.23 -2.63 10.78
CA GLU A 8 2.01 -1.56 11.40
C GLU A 8 3.49 -1.69 11.07
N TYR A 9 4.15 -0.56 10.82
CA TYR A 9 5.58 -0.49 10.56
C TYR A 9 6.16 0.80 11.14
N ARG A 10 7.16 0.69 12.03
CA ARG A 10 7.83 1.83 12.70
C ARG A 10 6.84 2.86 13.27
N GLY A 11 5.80 2.39 13.97
CA GLY A 11 4.76 3.25 14.56
C GLY A 11 3.82 3.92 13.55
N HIS A 12 3.85 3.51 12.29
CA HIS A 12 2.89 3.94 11.27
C HIS A 12 1.96 2.79 10.92
N ARG A 13 0.68 3.09 10.69
CA ARG A 13 -0.27 2.13 10.13
C ARG A 13 -0.25 2.25 8.61
N VAL A 14 -0.02 1.13 7.94
CA VAL A 14 -0.07 1.00 6.48
C VAL A 14 -1.33 0.25 6.11
N THR A 15 -2.05 0.74 5.11
CA THR A 15 -3.18 0.04 4.50
C THR A 15 -2.94 -0.08 3.01
N ILE A 16 -2.95 -1.30 2.50
CA ILE A 16 -2.73 -1.62 1.09
C ILE A 16 -4.01 -2.24 0.55
N GLU A 17 -4.46 -1.76 -0.59
CA GLU A 17 -5.52 -2.39 -1.37
C GLU A 17 -4.99 -2.69 -2.76
N ILE A 18 -5.07 -3.96 -3.16
CA ILE A 18 -4.75 -4.41 -4.51
C ILE A 18 -6.00 -5.00 -5.14
N ARG A 19 -6.27 -4.59 -6.39
CA ARG A 19 -7.37 -5.09 -7.19
C ARG A 19 -6.91 -5.36 -8.60
N GLN A 20 -7.18 -6.56 -9.10
CA GLN A 20 -7.06 -6.85 -10.52
C GLN A 20 -8.33 -6.35 -11.23
N PRO A 21 -8.22 -5.63 -12.37
CA PRO A 21 -9.36 -5.34 -13.23
C PRO A 21 -10.03 -6.63 -13.69
N SER A 22 -11.36 -6.63 -13.78
CA SER A 22 -12.10 -7.75 -14.35
C SER A 22 -11.79 -7.85 -15.84
N ALA A 23 -11.20 -8.97 -16.25
CA ALA A 23 -10.85 -9.27 -17.63
C ALA A 23 -11.07 -10.76 -17.90
N GLU A 24 -11.17 -11.15 -19.18
CA GLU A 24 -11.34 -12.55 -19.60
C GLU A 24 -10.10 -13.41 -19.30
N SER A 25 -8.95 -12.76 -19.08
CA SER A 25 -7.67 -13.38 -18.73
C SER A 25 -6.90 -12.49 -17.76
N ASP A 26 -5.90 -13.07 -17.09
CA ASP A 26 -4.97 -12.28 -16.28
C ASP A 26 -4.20 -11.31 -17.18
N THR A 27 -4.41 -10.01 -16.96
CA THR A 27 -3.75 -8.94 -17.72
C THR A 27 -2.38 -8.56 -17.17
N GLY A 28 -2.02 -9.09 -15.99
CA GLY A 28 -0.90 -8.61 -15.19
C GLY A 28 -1.10 -7.19 -14.64
N VAL A 29 -2.26 -6.55 -14.90
CA VAL A 29 -2.53 -5.19 -14.41
C VAL A 29 -3.17 -5.26 -13.03
N TYR A 30 -2.58 -4.55 -12.08
CA TYR A 30 -3.08 -4.44 -10.72
C TYR A 30 -3.25 -2.98 -10.34
N MET A 31 -4.43 -2.65 -9.83
CA MET A 31 -4.75 -1.35 -9.28
C MET A 31 -4.39 -1.35 -7.78
N THR A 32 -3.40 -0.54 -7.42
CA THR A 32 -2.83 -0.45 -6.09
C THR A 32 -3.19 0.89 -5.43
N THR A 33 -3.65 0.81 -4.19
CA THR A 33 -3.82 1.96 -3.30
C THR A 33 -3.01 1.71 -2.04
N ILE A 34 -2.18 2.68 -1.64
CA ILE A 34 -1.37 2.63 -0.43
C ILE A 34 -1.70 3.86 0.40
N MET A 35 -2.12 3.63 1.63
CA MET A 35 -2.39 4.66 2.62
C MET A 35 -1.44 4.46 3.81
N VAL A 36 -0.89 5.55 4.31
CA VAL A 36 0.01 5.55 5.48
C VAL A 36 -0.54 6.54 6.50
N ALA A 37 -0.66 6.11 7.75
CA ALA A 37 -1.05 6.94 8.86
C ALA A 37 0.07 6.95 9.89
N GLY A 38 0.69 8.10 10.11
CA GLY A 38 1.73 8.27 11.12
C GLY A 38 1.18 8.32 12.54
N PRO A 39 2.05 8.29 13.55
CA PRO A 39 1.63 8.44 14.95
C PRO A 39 1.10 9.85 15.22
N ALA A 40 0.04 9.95 16.01
CA ALA A 40 -0.52 11.21 16.53
C ALA A 40 -0.06 11.46 17.98
N ALA A 41 -0.19 12.71 18.44
CA ALA A 41 0.27 13.14 19.76
C ALA A 41 -0.46 12.45 20.93
N ASP A 42 -1.66 11.93 20.69
CA ASP A 42 -2.48 11.20 21.66
C ASP A 42 -2.23 9.68 21.67
N GLY A 43 -1.22 9.22 20.93
CA GLY A 43 -0.91 7.79 20.78
C GLY A 43 -1.81 7.05 19.78
N SER A 44 -2.75 7.75 19.12
CA SER A 44 -3.51 7.20 18.00
C SER A 44 -2.76 7.36 16.68
N PHE A 45 -3.39 7.00 15.56
CA PHE A 45 -2.86 7.28 14.22
C PHE A 45 -3.46 8.56 13.66
N ALA A 46 -2.63 9.41 13.06
CA ALA A 46 -3.05 10.57 12.30
C ALA A 46 -3.94 10.17 11.10
N PRO A 47 -4.69 11.11 10.50
CA PRO A 47 -5.43 10.82 9.27
C PRO A 47 -4.52 10.22 8.18
N PRO A 48 -4.96 9.16 7.48
CA PRO A 48 -4.13 8.49 6.50
C PRO A 48 -3.85 9.39 5.29
N GLU A 49 -2.59 9.42 4.86
CA GLU A 49 -2.15 10.04 3.63
C GLU A 49 -2.02 8.99 2.52
N TYR A 50 -2.37 9.36 1.28
CA TYR A 50 -2.21 8.48 0.13
C TYR A 50 -0.80 8.57 -0.41
N LEU A 51 -0.04 7.48 -0.30
CA LEU A 51 1.20 7.34 -1.06
C LEU A 51 0.89 7.12 -2.55
N CYS A 52 -0.14 6.33 -2.84
CA CYS A 52 -0.73 6.24 -4.17
C CYS A 52 -2.22 5.90 -4.07
N LYS A 53 -3.01 6.41 -5.01
CA LYS A 53 -4.47 6.20 -5.04
C LYS A 53 -4.88 5.62 -6.38
N ARG A 54 -5.35 4.37 -6.37
CA ARG A 54 -5.85 3.66 -7.55
C ARG A 54 -4.88 3.69 -8.75
N SER A 55 -3.58 3.62 -8.47
CA SER A 55 -2.56 3.60 -9.50
C SER A 55 -2.48 2.22 -10.14
N GLN A 56 -2.34 2.15 -11.45
CA GLN A 56 -2.21 0.89 -12.18
C GLN A 56 -0.74 0.56 -12.38
N TYR A 57 -0.39 -0.69 -12.09
CA TYR A 57 0.95 -1.23 -12.27
C TYR A 57 0.85 -2.61 -12.92
N VAL A 58 1.93 -3.04 -13.57
CA VAL A 58 2.03 -4.37 -14.18
C VAL A 58 2.90 -5.26 -13.30
N PHE A 59 2.39 -6.41 -12.92
CA PHE A 59 3.09 -7.43 -12.14
C PHE A 59 2.84 -8.82 -12.73
N LEU A 60 3.70 -9.77 -12.36
CA LEU A 60 3.59 -11.17 -12.80
C LEU A 60 2.40 -11.88 -12.18
N ASP A 61 2.12 -11.59 -10.91
CA ASP A 61 1.01 -12.14 -10.14
C ASP A 61 0.63 -11.19 -8.99
N ASP A 62 -0.41 -11.57 -8.23
CA ASP A 62 -0.90 -10.82 -7.08
C ASP A 62 0.11 -10.76 -5.92
N ALA A 63 0.95 -11.79 -5.74
CA ALA A 63 1.95 -11.82 -4.67
C ALA A 63 3.06 -10.80 -4.93
N ALA A 64 3.55 -10.71 -6.17
CA ALA A 64 4.51 -9.71 -6.61
C ALA A 64 3.95 -8.29 -6.45
N ALA A 65 2.66 -8.09 -6.79
CA ALA A 65 1.99 -6.81 -6.58
C ALA A 65 1.96 -6.41 -5.10
N ARG A 66 1.67 -7.36 -4.19
CA ARG A 66 1.68 -7.14 -2.74
C ARG A 66 3.07 -6.83 -2.22
N GLU A 67 4.07 -7.62 -2.57
CA GLU A 67 5.45 -7.43 -2.11
C GLU A 67 5.99 -6.07 -2.55
N ALA A 68 5.72 -5.66 -3.79
CA ALA A 68 6.09 -4.35 -4.31
C ALA A 68 5.39 -3.22 -3.54
N ALA A 69 4.09 -3.36 -3.25
CA ALA A 69 3.34 -2.36 -2.49
C ALA A 69 3.84 -2.22 -1.04
N VAL A 70 4.14 -3.34 -0.37
CA VAL A 70 4.72 -3.36 0.98
C VAL A 70 6.10 -2.70 0.99
N THR A 71 6.96 -3.08 0.05
CA THR A 71 8.32 -2.52 -0.07
C THR A 71 8.26 -1.02 -0.28
N ARG A 72 7.38 -0.56 -1.17
CA ARG A 72 7.19 0.88 -1.43
C ARG A 72 6.68 1.64 -0.21
N ALA A 73 5.74 1.08 0.55
CA ALA A 73 5.23 1.70 1.77
C ALA A 73 6.32 1.82 2.84
N LYS A 74 7.12 0.77 3.05
CA LYS A 74 8.24 0.78 3.99
C LYS A 74 9.31 1.81 3.59
N ALA A 75 9.72 1.81 2.31
CA ALA A 75 10.69 2.77 1.80
C ALA A 75 10.23 4.23 1.98
N TYR A 76 8.93 4.51 1.79
CA TYR A 76 8.37 5.83 2.04
C TYR A 76 8.48 6.25 3.51
N ILE A 77 8.16 5.35 4.44
CA ILE A 77 8.28 5.60 5.89
C ILE A 77 9.75 5.80 6.28
N ASP A 78 10.65 4.97 5.74
CA ASP A 78 12.08 5.07 6.01
C ASP A 78 12.67 6.40 5.52
N ASP A 79 12.33 6.84 4.30
CA ASP A 79 12.75 8.16 3.78
C ASP A 79 12.22 9.31 4.64
N ARG A 80 10.96 9.21 5.09
CA ARG A 80 10.33 10.24 5.92
C ARG A 80 10.96 10.36 7.30
N LEU A 81 11.42 9.25 7.88
CA LEU A 81 12.10 9.23 9.19
C LEU A 81 13.57 9.62 9.10
N ALA A 82 14.17 9.56 7.91
CA ALA A 82 15.56 9.97 7.68
C ALA A 82 15.72 11.48 7.45
N ARG A 83 14.62 12.20 7.20
CA ARG A 83 14.55 13.66 7.03
C ARG A 83 14.25 14.35 8.35
#